data_AF-A0A077F792-F1
#
_entry.id   AF-A0A077F792-F1
#
_cell.length_a   1.000
_cell.length_b   1.000
_cell.length_c   1.000
_cell.angle_alpha   90.00
_cell.angle_beta   90.00
_cell.angle_gamma   90.00
#
_symmetry.space_group_name_H-M   'P 1'
#
loop_
_entity.id
_entity.type
_entity.pdbx_description
1 polymer ?
#
loop_
_entity_poly.entity_id
_entity_poly.type
_entity_poly.pdbx_seq_one_letter_code
_entity_poly.pdbx_strand_id
1 'polypeptide(L)'
;MVPHSHAGRSLIEFLVTLLIGLAPVTCGLLVLVLQVDRKQEETIEVTAREAVYAIDRVIQSLHDTSQQAIKLLDKPCEAVLSDLRMEMVKQPNVRSLALKKDNRIYCSTLYGSTDITLDLGSYVEGRLRVYPSNIATPGSDILLYRLQEGRSAIITAANLKVLQAELLGFQNSVVLSLQFGGQYVWETGNGEYYKVPNHAENTLKLTSEQYGYTVHAGYPDGESWQVIRQAMRSALPSLLLVGIMTSAAGYWGMFRRTRNRSTPAQP
;
A
#
# COMPACT_ATOMS: atom_id res chain seq x y z
N MET A 1 -7.43 -67.81 28.17
CA MET A 1 -6.19 -67.43 27.46
C MET A 1 -6.59 -66.75 26.16
N VAL A 2 -6.64 -65.42 26.16
CA VAL A 2 -6.96 -64.62 24.97
C VAL A 2 -5.63 -64.14 24.40
N PRO A 3 -5.28 -64.46 23.13
CA PRO A 3 -4.03 -64.02 22.55
C PRO A 3 -4.16 -62.51 22.24
N HIS A 4 -3.53 -61.66 23.05
CA HIS A 4 -3.39 -60.25 22.73
C HIS A 4 -2.49 -60.11 21.49
N SER A 5 -3.04 -59.50 20.45
CA SER A 5 -2.42 -59.42 19.13
C SER A 5 -1.10 -58.63 19.18
N HIS A 6 0.00 -59.28 18.81
CA HIS A 6 1.27 -58.59 18.51
C HIS A 6 1.11 -57.53 17.41
N ALA A 7 0.12 -57.71 16.53
CA ALA A 7 -0.24 -56.76 15.48
C ALA A 7 -0.72 -55.41 16.03
N GLY A 8 -1.52 -55.38 17.11
CA GLY A 8 -2.02 -54.13 17.68
C GLY A 8 -0.91 -53.28 18.32
N ARG A 9 0.08 -53.93 18.95
CA ARG A 9 1.20 -53.24 19.59
C ARG A 9 2.17 -52.62 18.58
N SER A 10 2.48 -53.34 17.50
CA SER A 10 3.32 -52.81 16.40
C SER A 10 2.65 -51.62 15.71
N LEU A 11 1.34 -51.70 15.46
CA LEU A 11 0.59 -50.62 14.82
C LEU A 11 0.55 -49.34 15.68
N ILE A 12 0.44 -49.48 17.01
CA ILE A 12 0.53 -48.35 17.95
C ILE A 12 1.93 -47.72 17.94
N GLU A 13 3.01 -48.52 17.94
CA GLU A 13 4.39 -48.02 17.90
C GLU A 13 4.69 -47.26 16.59
N PHE A 14 4.17 -47.72 15.44
CA PHE A 14 4.23 -46.99 14.17
C PHE A 14 3.45 -45.66 14.23
N LEU A 15 2.23 -45.69 14.76
CA LEU A 15 1.36 -44.51 14.84
C LEU A 15 1.97 -43.43 15.76
N VAL A 16 2.58 -43.83 16.88
CA VAL A 16 3.30 -42.93 17.80
C VAL A 16 4.53 -42.33 17.12
N THR A 17 5.33 -43.13 16.40
CA THR A 17 6.52 -42.65 15.69
C THR A 17 6.15 -41.66 14.58
N LEU A 18 5.07 -41.94 13.84
CA LEU A 18 4.53 -41.05 12.82
C LEU A 18 4.08 -39.71 13.43
N LEU A 19 3.38 -39.75 14.57
CA LEU A 19 2.90 -38.55 15.27
C LEU A 19 4.06 -37.68 15.76
N ILE A 20 5.13 -38.30 16.28
CA ILE A 20 6.34 -37.61 16.74
C ILE A 20 7.05 -36.87 15.59
N GLY A 21 7.14 -37.50 14.41
CA GLY A 21 7.75 -36.87 13.23
C GLY A 21 6.87 -35.81 12.57
N LEU A 22 5.55 -35.98 12.61
CA LEU A 22 4.59 -35.06 11.99
C LEU A 22 4.43 -33.77 12.81
N ALA A 23 4.44 -33.86 14.13
CA ALA A 23 4.25 -32.72 15.03
C ALA A 23 5.13 -31.49 14.72
N PRO A 24 6.48 -31.61 14.58
CA PRO A 24 7.32 -30.46 14.26
C PRO A 24 7.06 -29.90 12.85
N VAL A 25 6.68 -30.75 11.88
CA VAL A 25 6.35 -30.32 10.52
C VAL A 25 5.07 -29.49 10.52
N THR A 26 4.01 -29.97 11.19
CA THR A 26 2.74 -29.23 11.30
C THR A 26 2.90 -27.92 12.07
N CYS A 27 3.69 -27.94 13.14
CA CYS A 27 3.98 -26.73 13.93
C CYS A 27 4.77 -25.70 13.10
N GLY A 28 5.81 -26.15 12.38
CA GLY A 28 6.61 -25.26 11.52
C GLY A 28 5.81 -24.64 10.37
N LEU A 29 4.92 -25.41 9.74
CA LEU A 29 4.03 -24.89 8.70
C LEU A 29 3.04 -23.86 9.27
N LEU A 30 2.46 -24.12 10.44
CA LEU A 30 1.56 -23.18 11.11
C LEU A 30 2.27 -21.86 11.44
N VAL A 31 3.48 -21.94 12.00
CA VAL A 31 4.29 -20.76 12.32
C VAL A 31 4.63 -19.96 11.06
N LEU A 32 4.95 -20.61 9.95
CA LEU A 32 5.22 -19.94 8.68
C LEU A 32 4.02 -19.13 8.17
N VAL A 33 2.82 -19.71 8.20
CA VAL A 33 1.59 -19.00 7.78
C VAL A 33 1.38 -17.77 8.65
N LEU A 34 1.47 -17.93 9.98
CA LEU A 34 1.33 -16.81 10.92
C LEU A 34 2.40 -15.72 10.73
N GLN A 35 3.63 -16.09 10.37
CA GLN A 35 4.70 -15.14 10.08
C GLN A 35 4.45 -14.36 8.79
N VAL A 36 3.92 -15.00 7.75
CA VAL A 36 3.59 -14.33 6.49
C VAL A 36 2.49 -13.30 6.72
N ASP A 37 1.41 -13.68 7.40
CA ASP A 37 0.28 -12.79 7.67
C ASP A 37 0.72 -11.55 8.47
N ARG A 38 1.47 -11.76 9.57
CA ARG A 38 1.99 -10.64 10.38
C ARG A 38 2.93 -9.74 9.59
N LYS A 39 3.82 -10.33 8.78
CA LYS A 39 4.76 -9.56 7.96
C LYS A 39 4.02 -8.72 6.92
N GLN A 40 2.95 -9.27 6.34
CA GLN A 40 2.10 -8.54 5.40
C GLN A 40 1.42 -7.35 6.08
N GLU A 41 0.82 -7.54 7.25
CA GLU A 41 0.19 -6.45 8.03
C GLU A 41 1.19 -5.32 8.32
N GLU A 42 2.38 -5.65 8.84
CA GLU A 42 3.43 -4.67 9.12
C GLU A 42 3.90 -3.96 7.84
N THR A 43 4.08 -4.70 6.75
CA THR A 43 4.52 -4.15 5.46
C THR A 43 3.48 -3.19 4.90
N ILE A 44 2.20 -3.54 4.92
CA ILE A 44 1.12 -2.66 4.46
C ILE A 44 1.09 -1.38 5.29
N GLU A 45 1.19 -1.49 6.61
CA GLU A 45 1.14 -0.33 7.49
C GLU A 45 2.29 0.65 7.23
N VAL A 46 3.52 0.13 7.13
CA VAL A 46 4.69 0.95 6.80
C VAL A 46 4.53 1.58 5.42
N THR A 47 4.17 0.80 4.41
CA THR A 47 4.02 1.27 3.03
C THR A 47 2.95 2.34 2.91
N ALA A 48 1.80 2.16 3.57
CA ALA A 48 0.71 3.12 3.53
C ALA A 48 1.12 4.44 4.21
N ARG A 49 1.84 4.40 5.34
CA ARG A 49 2.35 5.61 6.00
C ARG A 49 3.40 6.33 5.14
N GLU A 50 4.31 5.59 4.53
CA GLU A 50 5.30 6.15 3.60
C GLU A 50 4.65 6.78 2.38
N ALA A 51 3.59 6.15 1.84
CA ALA A 51 2.79 6.70 0.74
C ALA A 51 2.08 7.99 1.15
N VAL A 52 1.49 8.06 2.36
CA VAL A 52 0.93 9.31 2.89
C VAL A 52 2.02 10.39 2.93
N TYR A 53 3.18 10.09 3.52
CA TYR A 53 4.27 11.05 3.62
C TYR A 53 4.79 11.53 2.26
N ALA A 54 4.97 10.64 1.29
CA ALA A 54 5.44 10.99 -0.05
C ALA A 54 4.45 11.92 -0.77
N ILE A 55 3.17 11.59 -0.74
CA ILE A 55 2.13 12.38 -1.39
C ILE A 55 1.88 13.70 -0.66
N ASP A 56 1.94 13.73 0.68
CA ASP A 56 1.88 14.96 1.46
C ASP A 56 3.00 15.93 1.04
N ARG A 57 4.23 15.46 0.79
CA ARG A 57 5.32 16.33 0.30
C ARG A 57 5.05 16.90 -1.09
N VAL A 58 4.44 16.12 -1.99
CA VAL A 58 4.05 16.62 -3.32
C VAL A 58 3.03 17.74 -3.15
N ILE A 59 1.99 17.53 -2.33
CA ILE A 59 0.93 18.52 -2.11
C ILE A 59 1.47 19.75 -1.35
N GLN A 60 2.36 19.55 -0.38
CA GLN A 60 3.05 20.63 0.34
C GLN A 60 3.78 21.55 -0.63
N SER A 61 4.44 21.00 -1.65
CA SER A 61 5.10 21.83 -2.66
C SER A 61 4.12 22.72 -3.45
N LEU A 62 2.88 22.28 -3.63
CA LEU A 62 1.82 23.10 -4.24
C LEU A 62 1.33 24.17 -3.26
N HIS A 63 1.22 23.84 -1.97
CA HIS A 63 0.90 24.79 -0.92
C HIS A 63 1.94 25.91 -0.85
N ASP A 64 3.22 25.57 -0.77
CA ASP A 64 4.32 26.54 -0.64
C ASP A 64 4.38 27.48 -1.85
N THR A 65 4.20 26.93 -3.06
CA THR A 65 4.11 27.74 -4.30
C THR A 65 2.92 28.69 -4.26
N SER A 66 1.77 28.20 -3.76
CA SER A 66 0.57 29.03 -3.62
C SER A 66 0.79 30.14 -2.60
N GLN A 67 1.43 29.85 -1.46
CA GLN A 67 1.74 30.84 -0.44
C GLN A 67 2.65 31.96 -0.97
N GLN A 68 3.68 31.62 -1.76
CA GLN A 68 4.58 32.62 -2.35
C GLN A 68 3.86 33.57 -3.32
N ALA A 69 2.80 33.09 -3.96
CA ALA A 69 1.99 33.88 -4.88
C ALA A 69 0.88 34.71 -4.21
N ILE A 70 0.65 34.60 -2.90
CA ILE A 70 -0.39 35.38 -2.17
C ILE A 70 -0.24 36.88 -2.41
N LYS A 71 0.99 37.41 -2.41
CA LYS A 71 1.30 38.83 -2.65
C LYS A 71 0.89 39.35 -4.04
N LEU A 72 0.52 38.45 -4.96
CA LEU A 72 0.11 38.77 -6.33
C LEU A 72 -1.42 38.83 -6.48
N LEU A 73 -2.17 38.41 -5.47
CA LEU A 73 -3.63 38.48 -5.47
C LEU A 73 -4.13 39.91 -5.61
N ASP A 74 -5.34 40.04 -6.19
CA ASP A 74 -6.08 41.29 -6.34
C ASP A 74 -5.41 42.38 -7.19
N LYS A 75 -4.29 42.07 -7.84
CA LYS A 75 -3.61 42.93 -8.81
C LYS A 75 -4.03 42.58 -10.25
N PRO A 76 -3.98 43.54 -11.20
CA PRO A 76 -4.28 43.27 -12.61
C PRO A 76 -3.29 42.24 -13.20
N CYS A 77 -3.77 41.33 -14.04
CA CYS A 77 -2.96 40.22 -14.54
C CYS A 77 -1.71 40.71 -15.30
N GLU A 78 -1.83 41.81 -16.03
CA GLU A 78 -0.76 42.41 -16.82
C GLU A 78 0.43 42.82 -15.94
N ALA A 79 0.18 43.20 -14.69
CA ALA A 79 1.22 43.61 -13.74
C ALA A 79 1.88 42.42 -13.01
N VAL A 80 1.19 41.29 -12.86
CA VAL A 80 1.67 40.16 -12.04
C VAL A 80 2.00 38.90 -12.82
N LEU A 81 1.64 38.81 -14.10
CA LEU A 81 1.81 37.59 -14.90
C LEU A 81 3.27 37.14 -15.00
N SER A 82 4.22 38.09 -15.11
CA SER A 82 5.65 37.79 -15.15
C SER A 82 6.12 37.17 -13.82
N ASP A 83 5.77 37.80 -12.70
CA ASP A 83 6.10 37.29 -11.36
C ASP A 83 5.44 35.93 -11.11
N LEU A 84 4.19 35.76 -11.52
CA LEU A 84 3.44 34.52 -11.39
C LEU A 84 4.11 33.36 -12.13
N ARG A 85 4.62 33.61 -13.35
CA ARG A 85 5.40 32.62 -14.13
C ARG A 85 6.75 32.33 -13.49
N MET A 86 7.39 33.34 -12.89
CA MET A 86 8.64 33.16 -12.17
C MET A 86 8.45 32.26 -10.94
N GLU A 87 7.38 32.43 -10.17
CA GLU A 87 7.05 31.55 -9.03
C GLU A 87 6.78 30.10 -9.50
N MET A 88 6.06 29.93 -10.62
CA MET A 88 5.79 28.60 -11.18
C MET A 88 7.06 27.84 -11.57
N VAL A 89 8.04 28.50 -12.21
CA VAL A 89 9.28 27.85 -12.69
C VAL A 89 10.18 27.39 -11.55
N LYS A 90 10.04 27.95 -10.34
CA LYS A 90 10.81 27.51 -9.16
C LYS A 90 10.42 26.11 -8.69
N GLN A 91 9.19 25.66 -8.97
CA GLN A 91 8.68 24.39 -8.48
C GLN A 91 8.41 23.38 -9.60
N PRO A 92 9.21 22.32 -9.75
CA PRO A 92 9.09 21.38 -10.87
C PRO A 92 7.78 20.58 -10.88
N ASN A 93 7.16 20.40 -9.71
CA ASN A 93 5.90 19.67 -9.58
C ASN A 93 4.68 20.52 -9.99
N VAL A 94 4.85 21.83 -10.18
CA VAL A 94 3.77 22.76 -10.54
C VAL A 94 3.72 22.91 -12.05
N ARG A 95 2.59 22.50 -12.63
CA ARG A 95 2.31 22.60 -14.08
C ARG A 95 1.70 23.95 -14.45
N SER A 96 0.85 24.50 -13.59
CA SER A 96 0.24 25.81 -13.82
C SER A 96 -0.15 26.47 -12.50
N LEU A 97 -0.20 27.80 -12.53
CA LEU A 97 -0.62 28.62 -11.41
C LEU A 97 -1.65 29.64 -11.91
N ALA A 98 -2.73 29.82 -11.16
CA ALA A 98 -3.82 30.70 -11.52
C ALA A 98 -4.34 31.48 -10.31
N LEU A 99 -4.73 32.73 -10.55
CA LEU A 99 -5.32 33.63 -9.57
C LEU A 99 -6.82 33.73 -9.84
N LYS A 100 -7.59 33.51 -8.79
CA LYS A 100 -9.05 33.46 -8.80
C LYS A 100 -9.60 34.58 -7.92
N LYS A 101 -10.68 35.22 -8.36
CA LYS A 101 -11.46 36.20 -7.60
C LYS A 101 -12.95 36.02 -7.91
N ASP A 102 -13.80 36.00 -6.89
CA ASP A 102 -15.27 35.92 -7.05
C ASP A 102 -15.73 34.78 -7.99
N ASN A 103 -15.10 33.62 -7.83
CA ASN A 103 -15.32 32.41 -8.64
C ASN A 103 -14.80 32.41 -10.09
N ARG A 104 -14.04 33.43 -10.49
CA ARG A 104 -13.45 33.55 -11.83
C ARG A 104 -11.94 33.56 -11.76
N ILE A 105 -11.31 32.76 -12.62
CA ILE A 105 -9.86 32.84 -12.84
C ILE A 105 -9.63 34.06 -13.73
N TYR A 106 -8.93 35.05 -13.20
CA TYR A 106 -8.63 36.30 -13.92
C TYR A 106 -7.21 36.31 -14.51
N CYS A 107 -6.31 35.49 -13.97
CA CYS A 107 -4.92 35.39 -14.42
C CYS A 107 -4.43 33.95 -14.32
N SER A 108 -3.74 33.45 -15.35
CA SER A 108 -3.15 32.11 -15.38
C SER A 108 -1.79 32.14 -16.04
N THR A 109 -0.84 31.35 -15.55
CA THR A 109 0.48 31.22 -16.20
C THR A 109 0.36 30.65 -17.62
N LEU A 110 -0.66 29.81 -17.86
CA LEU A 110 -0.93 29.14 -19.13
C LEU A 110 -1.65 30.06 -20.13
N TYR A 111 -2.72 30.74 -19.70
CA TYR A 111 -3.58 31.53 -20.60
C TYR A 111 -3.36 33.04 -20.53
N GLY A 112 -2.57 33.54 -19.56
CA GLY A 112 -2.45 34.96 -19.30
C GLY A 112 -3.72 35.54 -18.67
N SER A 113 -4.08 36.76 -19.07
CA SER A 113 -5.32 37.42 -18.67
C SER A 113 -6.51 36.67 -19.27
N THR A 114 -7.40 36.18 -18.43
CA THR A 114 -8.51 35.30 -18.85
C THR A 114 -9.73 35.52 -17.96
N ASP A 115 -10.90 35.03 -18.36
CA ASP A 115 -12.10 34.99 -17.51
C ASP A 115 -12.72 33.61 -17.65
N ILE A 116 -12.16 32.66 -16.91
CA ILE A 116 -12.64 31.28 -16.88
C ILE A 116 -13.36 31.06 -15.57
N THR A 117 -14.63 30.67 -15.66
CA THR A 117 -15.38 30.21 -14.48
C THR A 117 -14.92 28.81 -14.13
N LEU A 118 -14.32 28.65 -12.94
CA LEU A 118 -13.95 27.33 -12.44
C LEU A 118 -15.15 26.73 -11.71
N ASP A 119 -15.52 25.51 -12.10
CA ASP A 119 -16.60 24.76 -11.44
C ASP A 119 -16.32 24.58 -9.94
N LEU A 120 -17.36 24.82 -9.12
CA LEU A 120 -17.35 24.73 -7.66
C LEU A 120 -17.45 23.30 -7.11
N GLY A 121 -17.46 22.28 -7.98
CA GLY A 121 -17.56 20.87 -7.60
C GLY A 121 -16.65 20.44 -6.45
N SER A 122 -16.94 19.28 -5.87
CA SER A 122 -16.43 18.86 -4.55
C SER A 122 -14.89 18.81 -4.48
N TYR A 123 -14.32 19.74 -3.71
CA TYR A 123 -12.93 19.65 -3.24
C TYR A 123 -12.89 18.88 -1.93
N VAL A 124 -11.91 17.99 -1.77
CA VAL A 124 -11.57 17.38 -0.49
C VAL A 124 -11.07 18.47 0.44
N GLU A 125 -11.69 18.58 1.62
CA GLU A 125 -11.40 19.62 2.62
C GLU A 125 -11.37 21.05 2.03
N GLY A 126 -12.13 21.29 0.97
CA GLY A 126 -12.11 22.56 0.27
C GLY A 126 -10.77 22.89 -0.42
N ARG A 127 -9.79 21.98 -0.49
CA ARG A 127 -8.43 22.30 -0.98
C ARG A 127 -7.99 21.47 -2.18
N LEU A 128 -8.37 20.19 -2.26
CA LEU A 128 -7.85 19.29 -3.30
C LEU A 128 -8.96 18.78 -4.24
N ARG A 129 -8.67 18.76 -5.53
CA ARG A 129 -9.58 18.15 -6.52
C ARG A 129 -8.78 17.54 -7.66
N VAL A 130 -9.07 16.27 -7.96
CA VAL A 130 -8.64 15.66 -9.22
C VAL A 130 -9.56 16.14 -10.32
N TYR A 131 -8.98 16.76 -11.34
CA TYR A 131 -9.69 17.23 -12.51
C TYR A 131 -9.33 16.35 -13.70
N PRO A 132 -10.26 15.52 -14.20
CA PRO A 132 -10.01 14.68 -15.37
C PRO A 132 -9.79 15.58 -16.59
N SER A 133 -8.83 15.24 -17.43
CA SER A 133 -8.55 16.02 -18.63
C SER A 133 -9.73 15.95 -19.60
N ASN A 134 -10.07 17.11 -20.17
CA ASN A 134 -10.97 17.21 -21.31
C ASN A 134 -10.18 17.13 -22.64
N ILE A 135 -10.89 17.26 -23.76
CA ILE A 135 -10.36 17.22 -25.14
C ILE A 135 -9.22 18.24 -25.38
N ALA A 136 -9.10 19.28 -24.55
CA ALA A 136 -8.09 20.33 -24.72
C ALA A 136 -6.69 19.95 -24.21
N THR A 137 -6.54 18.97 -23.31
CA THR A 137 -5.22 18.52 -22.79
C THR A 137 -5.08 17.00 -22.68
N PRO A 138 -5.35 16.22 -23.76
CA PRO A 138 -5.45 14.76 -23.70
C PRO A 138 -4.28 14.09 -22.95
N GLY A 139 -4.59 13.22 -21.99
CA GLY A 139 -3.60 12.41 -21.28
C GLY A 139 -2.82 13.14 -20.16
N SER A 140 -3.32 14.28 -19.67
CA SER A 140 -2.70 15.03 -18.58
C SER A 140 -3.71 15.45 -17.52
N ASP A 141 -4.30 14.48 -16.84
CA ASP A 141 -5.15 14.73 -15.68
C ASP A 141 -4.34 15.48 -14.60
N ILE A 142 -4.99 16.43 -13.94
CA ILE A 142 -4.31 17.33 -13.00
C ILE A 142 -4.93 17.28 -11.61
N LEU A 143 -4.07 17.45 -10.61
CA LEU A 143 -4.46 17.69 -9.23
C LEU A 143 -4.48 19.20 -9.02
N LEU A 144 -5.65 19.74 -8.70
CA LEU A 144 -5.83 21.13 -8.34
C LEU A 144 -5.72 21.27 -6.82
N TYR A 145 -4.79 22.13 -6.39
CA TYR A 145 -4.69 22.63 -5.03
C TYR A 145 -5.23 24.07 -4.98
N ARG A 146 -6.12 24.34 -4.03
CA ARG A 146 -6.73 25.65 -3.79
C ARG A 146 -6.28 26.20 -2.44
N LEU A 147 -5.67 27.38 -2.47
CA LEU A 147 -5.40 28.21 -1.30
C LEU A 147 -6.36 29.41 -1.30
N GLN A 148 -7.30 29.44 -0.36
CA GLN A 148 -8.33 30.47 -0.28
C GLN A 148 -7.88 31.63 0.62
N GLU A 149 -8.03 32.86 0.14
CA GLU A 149 -7.71 34.11 0.86
C GLU A 149 -8.91 35.08 0.71
N GLY A 150 -9.86 35.01 1.64
CA GLY A 150 -11.11 35.78 1.55
C GLY A 150 -11.92 35.42 0.29
N ARG A 151 -12.15 36.39 -0.60
CA ARG A 151 -12.86 36.20 -1.89
C ARG A 151 -11.94 35.78 -3.03
N SER A 152 -10.63 35.87 -2.80
CA SER A 152 -9.59 35.54 -3.75
C SER A 152 -9.03 34.15 -3.43
N ALA A 153 -8.45 33.47 -4.42
CA ALA A 153 -7.78 32.21 -4.20
C ALA A 153 -6.66 31.99 -5.22
N ILE A 154 -5.72 31.15 -4.85
CA ILE A 154 -4.66 30.68 -5.73
C ILE A 154 -4.95 29.22 -6.06
N ILE A 155 -4.95 28.91 -7.34
CA ILE A 155 -5.15 27.58 -7.88
C ILE A 155 -3.83 27.11 -8.47
N THR A 156 -3.27 26.06 -7.88
CA THR A 156 -2.02 25.44 -8.31
C THR A 156 -2.34 24.06 -8.86
N ALA A 157 -1.86 23.75 -10.05
CA ALA A 157 -2.08 22.46 -10.68
C ALA A 157 -0.78 21.66 -10.74
N ALA A 158 -0.86 20.38 -10.39
CA ALA A 158 0.19 19.38 -10.63
C ALA A 158 -0.29 18.32 -11.62
N ASN A 159 0.62 17.69 -12.35
CA ASN A 159 0.28 16.53 -13.17
C ASN A 159 0.05 15.32 -12.26
N LEU A 160 -1.03 14.55 -12.48
CA LEU A 160 -1.28 13.30 -11.75
C LEU A 160 -0.10 12.33 -11.87
N LYS A 161 0.66 12.38 -12.97
CA LYS A 161 1.87 11.58 -13.17
C LYS A 161 2.91 11.71 -12.05
N VAL A 162 2.98 12.86 -11.38
CA VAL A 162 3.89 13.04 -10.22
C VAL A 162 3.45 12.13 -9.07
N LEU A 163 2.15 12.10 -8.77
CA LEU A 163 1.61 11.22 -7.74
C LEU A 163 1.78 9.75 -8.13
N GLN A 164 1.51 9.42 -9.40
CA GLN A 164 1.68 8.07 -9.94
C GLN A 164 3.13 7.60 -9.84
N ALA A 165 4.11 8.48 -10.09
CA ALA A 165 5.52 8.17 -9.94
C ALA A 165 5.93 7.89 -8.49
N GLU A 166 5.34 8.61 -7.51
CA GLU A 166 5.54 8.29 -6.09
C GLU A 166 4.97 6.91 -5.75
N LEU A 167 3.78 6.57 -6.27
CA LEU A 167 3.17 5.24 -6.07
C LEU A 167 3.98 4.11 -6.73
N LEU A 168 4.53 4.35 -7.93
CA LEU A 168 5.45 3.46 -8.65
C LEU A 168 6.72 3.15 -7.86
N GLY A 169 7.13 4.05 -6.96
CA GLY A 169 8.37 3.93 -6.18
C GLY A 169 8.34 2.78 -5.15
N PHE A 170 7.16 2.30 -4.78
CA PHE A 170 7.01 1.23 -3.79
C PHE A 170 7.22 -0.15 -4.44
N GLN A 171 8.37 -0.77 -4.18
CA GLN A 171 8.79 -2.06 -4.80
C GLN A 171 8.22 -3.32 -4.13
N ASN A 172 7.05 -3.23 -3.49
CA ASN A 172 6.43 -4.37 -2.83
C ASN A 172 5.15 -4.81 -3.57
N SER A 173 4.57 -5.94 -3.16
CA SER A 173 3.30 -6.41 -3.74
C SER A 173 2.08 -5.64 -3.24
N VAL A 174 2.27 -4.55 -2.47
CA VAL A 174 1.17 -3.72 -1.97
C VAL A 174 0.67 -2.85 -3.10
N VAL A 175 -0.59 -3.01 -3.45
CA VAL A 175 -1.30 -2.16 -4.39
C VAL A 175 -1.77 -0.92 -3.65
N LEU A 176 -1.39 0.26 -4.16
CA LEU A 176 -1.74 1.55 -3.60
C LEU A 176 -2.71 2.32 -4.50
N SER A 177 -3.70 2.97 -3.89
CA SER A 177 -4.54 3.96 -4.56
C SER A 177 -4.86 5.14 -3.64
N LEU A 178 -4.97 6.31 -4.24
CA LEU A 178 -5.27 7.58 -3.58
C LEU A 178 -6.70 7.97 -3.90
N GLN A 179 -7.48 8.30 -2.88
CA GLN A 179 -8.84 8.76 -3.01
C GLN A 179 -8.92 10.26 -2.72
N PHE A 180 -9.39 11.01 -3.72
CA PHE A 180 -9.72 12.42 -3.64
C PHE A 180 -11.23 12.59 -3.85
N GLY A 181 -12.00 12.46 -2.78
CA GLY A 181 -13.46 12.48 -2.85
C GLY A 181 -13.99 11.26 -3.61
N GLY A 182 -14.66 11.48 -4.74
CA GLY A 182 -15.15 10.40 -5.61
C GLY A 182 -14.16 9.92 -6.67
N GLN A 183 -12.97 10.53 -6.75
CA GLN A 183 -11.95 10.19 -7.75
C GLN A 183 -10.80 9.42 -7.10
N TYR A 184 -10.26 8.46 -7.83
CA TYR A 184 -9.17 7.61 -7.42
C TYR A 184 -7.99 7.76 -8.37
N VAL A 185 -6.77 7.66 -7.84
CA VAL A 185 -5.51 7.68 -8.58
C VAL A 185 -4.67 6.49 -8.13
N TRP A 186 -4.14 5.72 -9.07
CA TRP A 186 -3.24 4.60 -8.80
C TRP A 186 -2.03 4.66 -9.73
N GLU A 187 -1.05 3.80 -9.51
CA GLU A 187 0.22 3.73 -10.23
C GLU A 187 0.13 3.95 -11.76
N THR A 188 -0.86 3.35 -12.42
CA THR A 188 -0.98 3.31 -13.89
C THR A 188 -2.15 4.12 -14.45
N GLY A 189 -2.93 4.80 -13.60
CA GLY A 189 -4.14 5.48 -14.04
C GLY A 189 -4.91 6.21 -12.95
N ASN A 190 -6.12 6.64 -13.29
CA ASN A 190 -7.05 7.30 -12.39
C ASN A 190 -8.49 7.14 -12.91
N GLY A 191 -9.47 7.36 -12.03
CA GLY A 191 -10.88 7.26 -12.37
C GLY A 191 -11.78 6.97 -11.17
N GLU A 192 -12.90 6.32 -11.43
CA GLU A 192 -13.87 5.94 -10.40
C GLU A 192 -13.46 4.64 -9.69
N TYR A 193 -14.07 4.39 -8.53
CA TYR A 193 -13.76 3.26 -7.64
C TYR A 193 -13.71 1.89 -8.35
N TYR A 194 -14.64 1.61 -9.27
CA TYR A 194 -14.71 0.31 -9.97
C TYR A 194 -13.56 0.06 -10.96
N LYS A 195 -12.73 1.07 -11.25
CA LYS A 195 -11.53 0.95 -12.10
C LYS A 195 -10.25 0.77 -11.30
N VAL A 196 -10.31 0.88 -9.97
CA VAL A 196 -9.14 0.78 -9.10
C VAL A 196 -8.59 -0.65 -9.19
N PRO A 197 -7.26 -0.84 -9.26
CA PRO A 197 -6.65 -2.17 -9.28
C PRO A 197 -7.07 -3.02 -8.08
N ASN A 198 -7.08 -4.34 -8.25
CA ASN A 198 -7.47 -5.27 -7.19
C ASN A 198 -6.55 -5.15 -5.97
N HIS A 199 -7.14 -4.93 -4.80
CA HIS A 199 -6.48 -4.84 -3.51
C HIS A 199 -7.38 -5.44 -2.41
N ALA A 200 -8.02 -6.59 -2.65
CA ALA A 200 -9.05 -7.12 -1.75
C ALA A 200 -8.52 -7.82 -0.49
N GLU A 201 -7.25 -8.22 -0.47
CA GLU A 201 -6.63 -8.90 0.68
C GLU A 201 -5.91 -7.90 1.59
N ASN A 202 -6.04 -8.11 2.92
CA ASN A 202 -5.33 -7.38 3.96
C ASN A 202 -5.31 -5.86 3.71
N THR A 203 -6.49 -5.26 3.72
CA THR A 203 -6.65 -3.86 3.29
C THR A 203 -6.45 -2.88 4.45
N LEU A 204 -5.74 -1.79 4.19
CA LEU A 204 -5.59 -0.67 5.10
C LEU A 204 -6.02 0.62 4.43
N LYS A 205 -6.68 1.50 5.20
CA LYS A 205 -7.04 2.85 4.77
C LYS A 205 -6.44 3.87 5.72
N LEU A 206 -5.63 4.78 5.21
CA LEU A 206 -5.04 5.87 5.98
C LEU A 206 -5.45 7.21 5.36
N THR A 207 -5.94 8.12 6.18
CA THR A 207 -6.31 9.47 5.72
C THR A 207 -5.21 10.44 6.13
N SER A 208 -4.75 11.28 5.19
CA SER A 208 -3.79 12.34 5.50
C SER A 208 -4.43 13.35 6.45
N GLU A 209 -3.82 13.55 7.62
CA GLU A 209 -4.29 14.53 8.60
C GLU A 209 -4.15 15.96 8.08
N GLN A 210 -3.15 16.22 7.22
CA GLN A 210 -2.87 17.55 6.70
C GLN A 210 -3.80 17.95 5.55
N TYR A 211 -4.15 17.00 4.68
CA TYR A 211 -4.78 17.27 3.40
C TYR A 211 -6.12 16.54 3.17
N GLY A 212 -6.46 15.55 4.00
CA GLY A 212 -7.78 14.89 4.02
C GLY A 212 -8.04 13.90 2.88
N TYR A 213 -7.07 13.63 2.00
CA TYR A 213 -7.18 12.53 1.03
C TYR A 213 -6.91 11.19 1.72
N THR A 214 -7.42 10.10 1.15
CA THR A 214 -7.27 8.75 1.73
C THR A 214 -6.39 7.87 0.85
N VAL A 215 -5.39 7.22 1.44
CA VAL A 215 -4.61 6.14 0.83
C VAL A 215 -5.29 4.82 1.13
N HIS A 216 -5.55 4.02 0.10
CA HIS A 216 -5.97 2.63 0.20
C HIS A 216 -4.79 1.76 -0.17
N ALA A 217 -4.43 0.84 0.71
CA ALA A 217 -3.37 -0.14 0.52
C ALA A 217 -3.95 -1.54 0.69
N GLY A 218 -3.48 -2.51 -0.08
CA GLY A 218 -3.85 -3.91 0.08
C GLY A 218 -3.10 -4.80 -0.90
N TYR A 219 -3.34 -6.10 -0.82
CA TYR A 219 -2.78 -7.07 -1.75
C TYR A 219 -3.83 -7.55 -2.75
N PRO A 220 -3.44 -7.86 -4.00
CA PRO A 220 -4.34 -8.50 -4.94
C PRO A 220 -4.74 -9.91 -4.47
N ASP A 221 -5.90 -10.36 -4.94
CA ASP A 221 -6.41 -11.70 -4.61
C ASP A 221 -5.39 -12.80 -4.92
N GLY A 222 -5.17 -13.69 -3.95
CA GLY A 222 -4.30 -14.85 -4.07
C GLY A 222 -2.82 -14.58 -3.81
N GLU A 223 -2.40 -13.33 -3.56
CA GLU A 223 -1.01 -13.02 -3.22
C GLU A 223 -0.55 -13.72 -1.96
N SER A 224 -1.37 -13.72 -0.90
CA SER A 224 -1.03 -14.36 0.37
C SER A 224 -0.78 -15.86 0.17
N TRP A 225 -1.59 -16.51 -0.66
CA TRP A 225 -1.40 -17.92 -1.00
C TRP A 225 -0.16 -18.19 -1.85
N GLN A 226 0.18 -17.29 -2.79
CA GLN A 226 1.40 -17.39 -3.59
C GLN A 226 2.65 -17.25 -2.71
N VAL A 227 2.66 -16.27 -1.80
CA VAL A 227 3.76 -16.04 -0.85
C VAL A 227 3.91 -17.23 0.10
N ILE A 228 2.81 -17.75 0.67
CA ILE A 228 2.81 -18.95 1.51
C ILE A 228 3.34 -20.15 0.74
N ARG A 229 2.90 -20.37 -0.50
CA ARG A 229 3.38 -21.49 -1.34
C ARG A 229 4.87 -21.39 -1.61
N GLN A 230 5.38 -20.20 -1.88
CA GLN A 230 6.80 -19.98 -2.13
C GLN A 230 7.63 -20.19 -0.86
N ALA A 231 7.17 -19.66 0.28
CA ALA A 231 7.80 -19.87 1.59
C ALA A 231 7.76 -21.34 2.02
N MET A 232 6.66 -22.04 1.73
CA MET A 232 6.54 -23.47 1.96
C MET A 232 7.53 -24.24 1.09
N ARG A 233 7.68 -23.92 -0.19
CA ARG A 233 8.63 -24.61 -1.09
C ARG A 233 10.07 -24.49 -0.61
N SER A 234 10.47 -23.36 0.00
CA SER A 234 11.82 -23.18 0.54
C SER A 234 12.01 -23.82 1.93
N ALA A 235 10.98 -23.85 2.78
CA ALA A 235 11.07 -24.38 4.14
C ALA A 235 10.70 -25.87 4.27
N LEU A 236 10.01 -26.46 3.29
CA LEU A 236 9.60 -27.86 3.31
C LEU A 236 10.79 -28.82 3.48
N PRO A 237 11.93 -28.68 2.76
CA PRO A 237 13.04 -29.62 2.88
C PRO A 237 13.65 -29.64 4.29
N SER A 238 13.77 -28.48 4.95
CA SER A 238 14.32 -28.38 6.30
C SER A 238 13.34 -28.94 7.35
N LEU A 239 12.04 -28.65 7.22
CA LEU A 239 11.01 -29.22 8.10
C LEU A 239 10.94 -30.74 7.99
N LEU A 240 11.05 -31.30 6.77
CA LEU A 240 11.09 -32.74 6.56
C LEU A 240 12.32 -33.38 7.21
N LEU A 241 13.50 -32.75 7.11
CA LEU A 241 14.72 -33.24 7.76
C LEU A 241 14.53 -33.30 9.29
N VAL A 242 13.97 -32.25 9.90
CA VAL A 242 13.66 -32.22 11.34
C VAL A 242 12.64 -33.32 11.72
N GLY A 243 11.60 -33.51 10.91
CA GLY A 243 10.61 -34.59 11.10
C GLY A 243 11.24 -35.99 11.03
N ILE A 244 12.15 -36.23 10.09
CA ILE A 244 12.87 -37.50 9.95
C ILE A 244 13.80 -37.73 11.16
N MET A 245 14.55 -36.70 11.58
CA MET A 245 15.48 -36.81 12.70
C MET A 245 14.75 -37.06 14.04
N THR A 246 13.64 -36.36 14.28
CA THR A 246 12.81 -36.54 15.49
C THR A 246 12.15 -37.92 15.52
N SER A 247 11.64 -38.39 14.37
CA SER A 247 11.11 -39.75 14.20
C SER A 247 12.18 -40.82 14.46
N ALA A 248 13.38 -40.67 13.89
CA ALA A 248 14.49 -41.60 14.10
C ALA A 248 14.93 -41.66 15.58
N ALA A 249 15.03 -40.51 16.25
CA ALA A 249 15.36 -40.43 17.67
C ALA A 249 14.28 -41.07 18.56
N GLY A 250 13.00 -40.81 18.26
CA GLY A 250 11.86 -41.42 18.96
C GLY A 250 11.83 -42.94 18.81
N TYR A 251 12.03 -43.45 17.59
CA TYR A 251 12.12 -44.87 17.31
C TYR A 251 13.29 -45.52 18.06
N TRP A 252 14.48 -44.92 18.02
CA TRP A 252 15.66 -45.41 18.74
C TRP A 252 15.44 -45.46 20.26
N GLY A 253 14.77 -44.44 20.82
CA GLY A 253 14.42 -44.38 22.24
C GLY A 253 13.46 -45.50 22.66
N MET A 254 12.45 -45.78 21.82
CA MET A 254 11.53 -46.90 22.05
C MET A 254 12.24 -48.25 21.93
N PHE A 255 13.07 -48.45 20.90
CA PHE A 255 13.84 -49.66 20.69
C PHE A 255 14.80 -49.97 21.87
N ARG A 256 15.46 -48.94 22.43
CA ARG A 256 16.28 -49.11 23.64
C ARG A 256 15.45 -49.51 24.87
N ARG A 257 14.25 -48.97 25.04
CA ARG A 257 13.36 -49.32 26.17
C ARG A 257 12.81 -50.74 26.06
N THR A 258 12.49 -51.23 24.86
CA THR A 258 12.12 -52.64 24.66
C THR A 258 13.29 -53.56 24.98
N ARG A 259 14.52 -53.20 24.57
CA ARG A 259 15.73 -54.00 24.84
C ARG A 259 16.15 -54.03 26.32
N ASN A 260 15.98 -52.94 27.08
CA ASN A 260 16.27 -52.93 28.52
C ASN A 260 15.20 -53.67 29.36
N ARG A 261 13.98 -53.86 28.84
CA ARG A 261 12.93 -54.66 29.50
C ARG A 261 13.12 -56.17 29.34
N SER A 262 13.94 -56.61 28.38
CA SER A 262 14.23 -58.02 28.11
C SER A 262 15.49 -58.55 28.82
N THR A 263 16.15 -57.76 29.65
CA THR A 263 17.22 -58.24 30.54
C THR A 263 16.62 -58.54 31.91
N PRO A 264 16.41 -59.82 32.29
CA PRO A 264 16.03 -60.14 33.66
C PRO A 264 17.23 -59.82 34.56
N ALA A 265 16.97 -59.12 35.67
CA ALA A 265 17.90 -59.09 36.79
C ALA A 265 18.12 -60.55 37.22
N GLN A 266 19.34 -61.05 37.04
CA GLN A 266 19.78 -62.31 37.64
C GLN A 266 20.60 -61.98 38.90
N PRO A 267 20.45 -62.82 39.95
CA PRO A 267 20.55 -62.46 41.36
C PRO A 267 21.95 -62.07 41.84
#